data_AF-A0A2V6IZ27-F1
#
_entry.id   AF-A0A2V6IZ27-F1
#
_cell.length_a   1.000
_cell.length_b   1.000
_cell.length_c   1.000
_cell.angle_alpha   90.00
_cell.angle_beta   90.00
_cell.angle_gamma   90.00
#
_symmetry.space_group_name_H-M   'P 1'
#
loop_
_entity.id
_entity.type
_entity.pdbx_description
1 polymer ?
#
loop_
_entity_poly.entity_id
_entity_poly.type
_entity_poly.pdbx_seq_one_letter_code
_entity_poly.pdbx_strand_id
1 'polypeptide(L)'
;MTDQSRFLNQVADDFWRAHLYGDDKVLAALLRERLFPARLVELLIELTNNPALRVLPPPENQAELKKNIAEVWRTLCDCWSKSAQEIRGLFSNIAWAKGNHFKREVVDARLAAAVECIGESRNAGDLLSCVEFFSAATLQANTRVRGITPRHEFFDRCQELSDVARRFVVSFQSEFCQWAREELRRRKADEQVRSFDDLLTRLDEALRRDDQLRNGLRERFRVALIDEFQDTDPVQYSILAQ
;
A
#
# COMPACT_ATOMS: atom_id res chain seq x y z
N MET A 1 17.42 -23.53 -13.42
CA MET A 1 16.21 -22.80 -13.00
C MET A 1 16.60 -21.35 -12.86
N THR A 2 16.09 -20.47 -13.72
CA THR A 2 16.44 -19.05 -13.70
C THR A 2 15.90 -18.43 -12.42
N ASP A 3 16.73 -17.70 -11.68
CA ASP A 3 16.37 -17.08 -10.41
C ASP A 3 15.34 -15.96 -10.65
N GLN A 4 14.05 -16.33 -10.64
CA GLN A 4 12.94 -15.39 -10.81
C GLN A 4 12.98 -14.26 -9.78
N SER A 5 13.49 -14.55 -8.58
CA SER A 5 13.66 -13.59 -7.49
C SER A 5 14.46 -12.36 -7.94
N ARG A 6 15.46 -12.54 -8.81
CA ARG A 6 16.24 -11.43 -9.35
C ARG A 6 15.37 -10.45 -10.14
N PHE A 7 14.49 -10.93 -11.03
CA PHE A 7 13.62 -10.06 -11.82
C PHE A 7 12.62 -9.31 -10.95
N LEU A 8 12.06 -10.00 -9.95
CA LEU A 8 11.08 -9.40 -9.04
C LEU A 8 11.70 -8.25 -8.25
N ASN A 9 12.90 -8.46 -7.69
CA ASN A 9 13.64 -7.42 -6.97
C ASN A 9 13.97 -6.24 -7.89
N GLN A 10 14.50 -6.48 -9.09
CA GLN A 10 14.84 -5.39 -10.01
C GLN A 10 13.62 -4.56 -10.42
N VAL A 11 12.47 -5.20 -10.71
CA VAL A 11 11.23 -4.50 -11.06
C VAL A 11 10.73 -3.64 -9.89
N ALA A 12 10.73 -4.18 -8.67
CA ALA A 12 10.35 -3.43 -7.47
C ALA A 12 11.29 -2.24 -7.21
N ASP A 13 12.61 -2.45 -7.29
CA ASP A 13 13.61 -1.42 -7.05
C ASP A 13 13.58 -0.32 -8.10
N ASP A 14 13.36 -0.67 -9.37
CA ASP A 14 13.24 0.31 -10.48
C ASP A 14 12.00 1.19 -10.30
N PHE A 15 10.86 0.59 -9.98
CA PHE A 15 9.63 1.34 -9.71
C PHE A 15 9.80 2.25 -8.50
N TRP A 16 10.36 1.72 -7.41
CA TRP A 16 10.62 2.49 -6.20
C TRP A 16 11.49 3.72 -6.49
N ARG A 17 12.60 3.53 -7.21
CA ARG A 17 13.52 4.62 -7.58
C ARG A 17 12.86 5.65 -8.49
N ALA A 18 12.02 5.23 -9.42
CA ALA A 18 11.34 6.16 -10.33
C ALA A 18 10.31 7.06 -9.63
N HIS A 19 9.67 6.59 -8.56
CA HIS A 19 8.51 7.28 -7.96
C HIS A 19 8.76 7.92 -6.59
N LEU A 20 9.72 7.40 -5.81
CA LEU A 20 9.96 7.79 -4.41
C LEU A 20 11.38 8.27 -4.12
N TYR A 21 12.28 8.25 -5.10
CA TYR A 21 13.64 8.80 -4.95
C TYR A 21 13.62 10.33 -5.07
N GLY A 22 13.07 11.00 -4.06
CA GLY A 22 13.01 12.46 -3.94
C GLY A 22 13.20 12.92 -2.50
N ASP A 23 13.41 14.24 -2.32
CA ASP A 23 13.77 14.84 -1.02
C ASP A 23 12.57 15.17 -0.11
N ASP A 24 11.39 14.59 -0.37
CA ASP A 24 10.20 14.82 0.46
C ASP A 24 10.25 13.98 1.74
N LYS A 25 10.87 14.57 2.77
CA LYS A 25 11.01 13.96 4.11
C LYS A 25 9.65 13.67 4.77
N VAL A 26 8.63 14.47 4.48
CA VAL A 26 7.30 14.31 5.08
C VAL A 26 6.62 13.10 4.48
N LEU A 27 6.62 13.00 3.15
CA LEU A 27 6.10 11.83 2.45
C LEU A 27 6.86 10.57 2.88
N ALA A 28 8.19 10.60 2.90
CA ALA A 28 9.01 9.46 3.32
C ALA A 28 8.64 8.98 4.74
N ALA A 29 8.46 9.90 5.67
CA ALA A 29 8.05 9.59 7.04
C ALA A 29 6.64 9.01 7.17
N LEU A 30 5.69 9.49 6.36
CA LEU A 30 4.32 8.96 6.33
C LEU A 30 4.27 7.54 5.72
N LEU A 31 5.26 7.17 4.92
CA LEU A 31 5.29 5.90 4.20
C LEU A 31 6.21 4.83 4.82
N ARG A 32 7.24 5.21 5.59
CA ARG A 32 8.32 4.27 5.99
C ARG A 32 7.85 2.97 6.65
N GLU A 33 6.75 3.03 7.42
CA GLU A 33 6.18 1.88 8.13
C GLU A 33 5.14 1.11 7.31
N ARG A 34 4.70 1.66 6.17
CA ARG A 34 3.61 1.13 5.34
C ARG A 34 4.09 0.62 3.99
N LEU A 35 5.22 1.11 3.50
CA LEU A 35 5.69 0.86 2.15
C LEU A 35 7.23 0.82 2.10
N PHE A 36 7.78 -0.25 1.53
CA PHE A 36 9.21 -0.46 1.31
C PHE A 36 9.40 -1.47 0.16
N PRO A 37 10.56 -1.50 -0.53
CA PRO A 37 10.75 -2.33 -1.71
C PRO A 37 10.41 -3.81 -1.52
N ALA A 38 10.78 -4.41 -0.38
CA ALA A 38 10.46 -5.82 -0.12
C ALA A 38 8.95 -6.10 -0.10
N ARG A 39 8.11 -5.15 0.35
CA ARG A 39 6.65 -5.28 0.30
C ARG A 39 6.11 -5.26 -1.14
N LEU A 40 6.76 -4.53 -2.04
CA LEU A 40 6.42 -4.57 -3.47
C LEU A 40 6.79 -5.91 -4.11
N VAL A 41 7.93 -6.48 -3.70
CA VAL A 41 8.32 -7.83 -4.15
C VAL A 41 7.30 -8.87 -3.70
N GLU A 42 6.84 -8.83 -2.45
CA GLU A 42 5.78 -9.71 -1.94
C GLU A 42 4.49 -9.60 -2.78
N LEU A 43 4.03 -8.37 -3.06
CA LEU A 43 2.87 -8.15 -3.94
C LEU A 43 3.10 -8.72 -5.34
N LEU A 44 4.31 -8.57 -5.88
CA LEU A 44 4.63 -9.06 -7.21
C LEU A 44 4.69 -10.59 -7.29
N ILE A 45 5.13 -11.25 -6.21
CA ILE A 45 5.05 -12.71 -6.07
C ILE A 45 3.59 -13.16 -6.13
N GLU A 46 2.72 -12.54 -5.33
CA GLU A 46 1.28 -12.86 -5.31
C GLU A 46 0.63 -12.69 -6.69
N LEU A 47 0.96 -11.61 -7.42
CA LEU A 47 0.45 -11.36 -8.76
C LEU A 47 0.98 -12.34 -9.80
N THR A 48 2.22 -12.78 -9.65
CA THR A 48 2.87 -13.73 -10.58
C THR A 48 2.27 -15.12 -10.41
N ASN A 49 2.05 -15.54 -9.17
CA ASN A 49 1.43 -16.83 -8.84
C ASN A 49 -0.07 -16.86 -9.20
N ASN A 50 -0.72 -15.70 -9.33
CA ASN A 50 -2.15 -15.60 -9.59
C ASN A 50 -2.43 -14.60 -10.73
N PRO A 51 -2.18 -15.00 -12.00
CA PRO A 51 -2.29 -14.10 -13.15
C PRO A 51 -3.72 -13.55 -13.38
N ALA A 52 -4.74 -14.24 -12.87
CA ALA A 52 -6.14 -13.82 -12.97
C ALA A 52 -6.56 -12.74 -11.95
N LEU A 53 -5.71 -12.37 -10.98
CA LEU A 53 -6.07 -11.38 -9.96
C LEU A 53 -6.41 -10.02 -10.57
N ARG A 54 -7.45 -9.39 -10.04
CA ARG A 54 -7.80 -8.00 -10.37
C ARG A 54 -7.41 -7.11 -9.21
N VAL A 55 -6.63 -6.08 -9.52
CA VAL A 55 -6.17 -5.10 -8.54
C VAL A 55 -7.22 -4.01 -8.42
N LEU A 56 -7.76 -3.82 -7.22
CA LEU A 56 -8.75 -2.79 -6.90
C LEU A 56 -8.38 -2.12 -5.57
N PRO A 57 -8.62 -0.80 -5.41
CA PRO A 57 -9.15 0.13 -6.41
C PRO A 57 -8.13 0.42 -7.56
N PRO A 58 -8.55 1.02 -8.69
CA PRO A 58 -7.60 1.56 -9.66
C PRO A 58 -6.76 2.68 -9.04
N PRO A 59 -5.54 2.94 -9.56
CA PRO A 59 -4.68 4.00 -9.05
C PRO A 59 -5.34 5.38 -9.20
N GLU A 60 -5.26 6.17 -8.14
CA GLU A 60 -5.55 7.60 -8.13
C GLU A 60 -4.35 8.39 -8.70
N ASN A 61 -4.54 9.68 -8.97
CA ASN A 61 -3.46 10.55 -9.44
C ASN A 61 -2.44 10.81 -8.31
N GLN A 62 -1.26 10.20 -8.40
CA GLN A 62 -0.20 10.36 -7.39
C GLN A 62 0.27 11.81 -7.21
N ALA A 63 0.32 12.61 -8.29
CA ALA A 63 0.75 14.00 -8.19
C ALA A 63 -0.25 14.85 -7.40
N GLU A 64 -1.54 14.58 -7.58
CA GLU A 64 -2.61 15.21 -6.81
C GLU A 64 -2.60 14.78 -5.35
N LEU A 65 -2.41 13.48 -5.07
CA LEU A 65 -2.27 13.00 -3.70
C LEU A 65 -1.05 13.60 -2.99
N LYS A 66 0.10 13.70 -3.66
CA LYS A 66 1.30 14.38 -3.12
C LYS A 66 1.02 15.85 -2.80
N LYS A 67 0.32 16.56 -3.69
CA LYS A 67 -0.09 17.95 -3.46
C LYS A 67 -1.02 18.06 -2.25
N ASN A 68 -2.00 17.17 -2.12
CA ASN A 68 -2.92 17.15 -0.99
C ASN A 68 -2.17 16.87 0.32
N ILE A 69 -1.23 15.92 0.35
CA ILE A 69 -0.38 15.66 1.52
C ILE A 69 0.38 16.93 1.92
N ALA A 70 1.02 17.62 0.97
CA ALA A 70 1.77 18.84 1.23
C ALA A 70 0.89 19.98 1.77
N GLU A 71 -0.33 20.13 1.23
CA GLU A 71 -1.28 21.14 1.68
C GLU A 71 -1.79 20.84 3.09
N VAL A 72 -2.25 19.62 3.35
CA VAL A 72 -2.72 19.19 4.66
C VAL A 72 -1.59 19.32 5.69
N TRP A 73 -0.37 18.89 5.33
CA TRP A 73 0.81 19.06 6.17
C TRP A 73 1.06 20.52 6.57
N ARG A 74 1.01 21.44 5.60
CA ARG A 74 1.18 22.87 5.87
C ARG A 74 0.11 23.39 6.83
N THR A 75 -1.16 23.05 6.58
CA THR A 75 -2.27 23.50 7.46
C THR A 75 -2.17 22.92 8.87
N LEU A 76 -1.68 21.68 8.99
CA LEU A 76 -1.42 21.03 10.28
C LEU A 76 -0.31 21.76 11.06
N CYS A 77 0.81 22.09 10.42
CA CYS A 77 1.88 22.89 11.02
C CYS A 77 1.40 24.28 11.44
N ASP A 78 0.62 24.95 10.60
CA ASP A 78 0.06 26.28 10.89
C ASP A 78 -0.89 26.22 12.09
N CYS A 79 -1.72 25.18 12.18
CA CYS A 79 -2.63 24.93 13.29
C CYS A 79 -1.87 24.69 14.60
N TRP A 80 -0.85 23.82 14.55
CA TRP A 80 -0.01 23.55 15.72
C TRP A 80 0.70 24.82 16.22
N SER A 81 1.27 25.62 15.31
CA SER A 81 2.01 26.84 15.65
C SER A 81 1.13 27.88 16.35
N LYS A 82 -0.16 27.95 16.01
CA LYS A 82 -1.12 28.89 16.61
C LYS A 82 -1.70 28.39 17.94
N SER A 83 -1.96 27.09 18.04
CA SER A 83 -2.76 26.52 19.13
C SER A 83 -2.03 25.46 19.97
N ALA A 84 -0.70 25.34 19.87
CA ALA A 84 0.06 24.31 20.61
C ALA A 84 -0.25 24.27 22.11
N GLN A 85 -0.36 25.45 22.76
CA GLN A 85 -0.64 25.51 24.19
C GLN A 85 -2.08 25.09 24.52
N GLU A 86 -3.04 25.45 23.68
CA GLU A 86 -4.43 25.01 23.79
C GLU A 86 -4.55 23.50 23.64
N ILE A 87 -3.88 22.93 22.61
CA ILE A 87 -3.85 21.49 22.35
C ILE A 87 -3.27 20.75 23.56
N ARG A 88 -2.15 21.20 24.13
CA ARG A 88 -1.59 20.63 25.37
C ARG A 88 -2.58 20.72 26.54
N GLY A 89 -3.30 21.83 26.65
CA GLY A 89 -4.34 22.06 27.65
C GLY A 89 -5.48 21.04 27.58
N LEU A 90 -5.89 20.64 26.38
CA LEU A 90 -6.92 19.60 26.17
C LEU A 90 -6.52 18.24 26.72
N PHE A 91 -5.22 17.97 26.82
CA PHE A 91 -4.69 16.75 27.43
C PHE A 91 -4.29 16.92 28.89
N SER A 92 -4.51 18.07 29.54
CA SER A 92 -4.18 18.25 30.97
C SER A 92 -4.93 17.26 31.87
N ASN A 93 -6.20 17.00 31.56
CA ASN A 93 -6.99 15.95 32.16
C ASN A 93 -7.22 14.82 31.14
N ILE A 94 -6.65 13.64 31.39
CA ILE A 94 -6.77 12.46 30.53
C ILE A 94 -7.84 11.48 31.01
N ALA A 95 -8.62 11.80 32.05
CA ALA A 95 -9.62 10.89 32.62
C ALA A 95 -10.76 10.52 31.65
N TRP A 96 -10.94 11.30 30.57
CA TRP A 96 -11.87 10.99 29.49
C TRP A 96 -11.46 9.73 28.70
N ALA A 97 -10.18 9.37 28.72
CA ALA A 97 -9.59 8.38 27.82
C ALA A 97 -9.45 6.97 28.43
N LYS A 98 -9.30 5.97 27.58
CA LYS A 98 -8.87 4.60 27.91
C LYS A 98 -7.60 4.24 27.15
N GLY A 99 -6.99 3.09 27.48
CA GLY A 99 -5.80 2.60 26.78
C GLY A 99 -4.60 3.54 26.92
N ASN A 100 -3.86 3.72 25.82
CA ASN A 100 -2.66 4.57 25.80
C ASN A 100 -2.96 6.05 26.03
N HIS A 101 -4.15 6.54 25.69
CA HIS A 101 -4.56 7.92 25.92
C HIS A 101 -4.86 8.23 27.39
N PHE A 102 -4.96 7.21 28.27
CA PHE A 102 -5.06 7.37 29.72
C PHE A 102 -3.69 7.32 30.44
N LYS A 103 -2.61 7.05 29.70
CA LYS A 103 -1.24 6.98 30.23
C LYS A 103 -0.54 8.31 30.04
N ARG A 104 -0.28 9.03 31.14
CA ARG A 104 0.29 10.39 31.13
C ARG A 104 1.63 10.43 30.39
N GLU A 105 2.50 9.46 30.69
CA GLU A 105 3.81 9.28 30.09
C GLU A 105 3.74 9.09 28.57
N VAL A 106 2.74 8.35 28.07
CA VAL A 106 2.55 8.14 26.63
C VAL A 106 2.05 9.39 25.95
N VAL A 107 1.06 10.06 26.55
CA VAL A 107 0.52 11.32 25.99
C VAL A 107 1.60 12.40 25.95
N ASP A 108 2.41 12.53 27.00
CA ASP A 108 3.46 13.54 27.07
C ASP A 108 4.58 13.25 26.07
N ALA A 109 4.98 11.99 25.91
CA ALA A 109 5.92 11.58 24.86
C ALA A 109 5.37 11.88 23.45
N ARG A 110 4.07 11.67 23.22
CA ARG A 110 3.44 12.00 21.92
C ARG A 110 3.31 13.50 21.70
N LEU A 111 3.02 14.28 22.73
CA LEU A 111 3.04 15.74 22.64
C LEU A 111 4.46 16.27 22.36
N ALA A 112 5.49 15.68 22.94
CA ALA A 112 6.88 16.00 22.62
C ALA A 112 7.21 15.63 21.16
N ALA A 113 6.83 14.44 20.71
CA ALA A 113 6.98 14.03 19.31
C ALA A 113 6.26 14.97 18.34
N ALA A 114 5.08 15.50 18.70
CA ALA A 114 4.38 16.50 17.90
C ALA A 114 5.17 17.82 17.78
N VAL A 115 5.85 18.26 18.85
CA VAL A 115 6.77 19.42 18.79
C VAL A 115 7.91 19.15 17.83
N GLU A 116 8.53 17.97 17.89
CA GLU A 116 9.68 17.63 17.05
C GLU A 116 9.29 17.44 15.58
N CYS A 117 8.20 16.73 15.32
CA CYS A 117 7.77 16.35 13.97
C CYS A 117 7.03 17.48 13.26
N ILE A 118 6.14 18.19 13.96
CA ILE A 118 5.18 19.15 13.37
C ILE A 118 5.59 20.59 13.67
N GLY A 119 6.33 20.82 14.76
CA GLY A 119 6.87 22.12 15.13
C GLY A 119 8.10 22.53 14.32
N GLU A 120 9.04 23.22 14.95
CA GLU A 120 10.13 23.91 14.27
C GLU A 120 11.20 22.96 13.71
N SER A 121 11.51 21.89 14.43
CA SER A 121 12.58 20.95 14.06
C SER A 121 12.22 20.07 12.85
N ARG A 122 10.92 19.84 12.61
CA ARG A 122 10.37 19.01 11.53
C ARG A 122 11.11 17.67 11.33
N ASN A 123 11.49 17.04 12.43
CA ASN A 123 12.11 15.72 12.41
C ASN A 123 11.00 14.68 12.19
N ALA A 124 10.88 14.20 10.96
CA ALA A 124 9.74 13.39 10.57
C ALA A 124 9.81 11.92 11.03
N GLY A 125 10.80 11.52 11.85
CA GLY A 125 11.03 10.12 12.25
C GLY A 125 9.77 9.35 12.72
N ASP A 126 8.99 9.97 13.61
CA ASP A 126 7.80 9.36 14.24
C ASP A 126 6.47 9.95 13.74
N LEU A 127 6.51 10.70 12.63
CA LEU A 127 5.41 11.55 12.19
C LEU A 127 4.09 10.78 12.02
N LEU A 128 4.11 9.64 11.33
CA LEU A 128 2.91 8.85 11.09
C LEU A 128 2.24 8.43 12.40
N SER A 129 3.02 7.84 13.32
CA SER A 129 2.52 7.37 14.60
C SER A 129 1.97 8.52 15.46
N CYS A 130 2.59 9.69 15.39
CA CYS A 130 2.13 10.89 16.07
C CYS A 130 0.79 11.37 15.51
N VAL A 131 0.68 11.46 14.19
CA VAL A 131 -0.53 11.90 13.48
C VAL A 131 -1.69 10.93 13.73
N GLU A 132 -1.45 9.62 13.71
CA GLU A 132 -2.48 8.62 14.03
C GLU A 132 -2.93 8.68 15.49
N PHE A 133 -2.01 8.94 16.43
CA PHE A 133 -2.34 9.05 17.85
C PHE A 133 -3.29 10.22 18.15
N PHE A 134 -3.10 11.36 17.46
CA PHE A 134 -3.91 12.56 17.62
C PHE A 134 -5.08 12.66 16.64
N SER A 135 -5.29 11.68 15.76
CA SER A 135 -6.39 11.74 14.81
C SER A 135 -7.75 11.72 15.51
N ALA A 136 -8.73 12.46 14.97
CA ALA A 136 -10.07 12.55 15.53
C ALA A 136 -10.72 11.17 15.75
N ALA A 137 -10.56 10.23 14.80
CA ALA A 137 -11.11 8.88 14.93
C ALA A 137 -10.43 8.10 16.06
N THR A 138 -9.12 8.21 16.23
CA THR A 138 -8.38 7.54 17.31
C THR A 138 -8.78 8.07 18.68
N LEU A 139 -8.91 9.40 18.84
CA LEU A 139 -9.38 10.01 20.08
C LEU A 139 -10.80 9.56 20.43
N GLN A 140 -11.71 9.55 19.44
CA GLN A 140 -13.08 9.09 19.62
C GLN A 140 -13.14 7.61 20.03
N ALA A 141 -12.39 6.75 19.35
CA ALA A 141 -12.34 5.31 19.66
C ALA A 141 -11.80 5.02 21.07
N ASN A 142 -10.91 5.87 21.58
CA ASN A 142 -10.29 5.77 22.89
C ASN A 142 -10.98 6.63 23.98
N THR A 143 -12.16 7.17 23.70
CA THR A 143 -12.97 7.85 24.71
C THR A 143 -13.79 6.84 25.52
N ARG A 144 -13.89 7.06 26.84
CA ARG A 144 -14.75 6.25 27.73
C ARG A 144 -16.23 6.56 27.48
N VAL A 145 -17.13 5.66 27.87
CA VAL A 145 -18.59 5.80 27.68
C VAL A 145 -19.15 7.12 28.23
N ARG A 146 -18.57 7.64 29.33
CA ARG A 146 -18.95 8.93 29.95
C ARG A 146 -17.90 10.03 29.76
N GLY A 147 -16.88 9.78 28.94
CA GLY A 147 -15.83 10.76 28.63
C GLY A 147 -16.29 11.72 27.55
N ILE A 148 -15.73 12.93 27.55
CA ILE A 148 -15.90 13.90 26.46
C ILE A 148 -14.63 13.86 25.62
N THR A 149 -14.77 13.50 24.34
CA THR A 149 -13.64 13.47 23.39
C THR A 149 -13.11 14.89 23.17
N PRO A 150 -11.79 15.12 23.28
CA PRO A 150 -11.19 16.38 22.88
C PRO A 150 -11.46 16.67 21.40
N ARG A 151 -11.82 17.93 21.10
CA ARG A 151 -12.09 18.39 19.74
C ARG A 151 -11.27 19.64 19.45
N HIS A 152 -10.62 19.67 18.30
CA HIS A 152 -9.81 20.77 17.82
C HIS A 152 -9.49 20.53 16.33
N GLU A 153 -9.38 21.59 15.52
CA GLU A 153 -9.07 21.47 14.08
C GLU A 153 -7.81 20.63 13.83
N PHE A 154 -6.81 20.74 14.71
CA PHE A 154 -5.58 19.93 14.68
C PHE A 154 -5.85 18.42 14.58
N PHE A 155 -6.82 17.89 15.35
CA PHE A 155 -7.13 16.45 15.34
C PHE A 155 -7.80 16.01 14.04
N ASP A 156 -8.59 16.90 13.44
CA ASP A 156 -9.21 16.68 12.13
C ASP A 156 -8.14 16.71 11.03
N ARG A 157 -7.16 17.62 11.09
CA ARG A 157 -6.02 17.64 10.17
C ARG A 157 -5.11 16.43 10.33
N CYS A 158 -4.92 15.93 11.55
CA CYS A 158 -4.22 14.68 11.79
C CYS A 158 -4.96 13.49 11.12
N GLN A 159 -6.29 13.45 11.24
CA GLN A 159 -7.11 12.45 10.56
C GLN A 159 -6.96 12.53 9.05
N GLU A 160 -7.14 13.73 8.48
CA GLU A 160 -7.02 14.00 7.05
C GLU A 160 -5.66 13.56 6.50
N LEU A 161 -4.57 13.90 7.18
CA LEU A 161 -3.22 13.51 6.76
C LEU A 161 -3.02 11.99 6.77
N SER A 162 -3.49 11.30 7.81
CA SER A 162 -3.40 9.83 7.89
C SER A 162 -4.20 9.14 6.79
N ASP A 163 -5.39 9.67 6.46
CA ASP A 163 -6.27 9.13 5.43
C ASP A 163 -5.71 9.36 4.03
N VAL A 164 -5.19 10.55 3.73
CA VAL A 164 -4.54 10.82 2.43
C VAL A 164 -3.28 9.97 2.28
N ALA A 165 -2.47 9.81 3.34
CA ALA A 165 -1.31 8.90 3.31
C ALA A 165 -1.72 7.45 3.08
N ARG A 166 -2.84 6.99 3.64
CA ARG A 166 -3.37 5.63 3.40
C ARG A 166 -3.80 5.46 1.95
N ARG A 167 -4.53 6.44 1.39
CA ARG A 167 -4.93 6.44 -0.03
C ARG A 167 -3.71 6.44 -0.95
N PHE A 168 -2.68 7.21 -0.63
CA PHE A 168 -1.42 7.19 -1.38
C PHE A 168 -0.79 5.80 -1.42
N VAL A 169 -0.67 5.11 -0.28
CA VAL A 169 -0.12 3.74 -0.23
C VAL A 169 -0.92 2.79 -1.14
N VAL A 170 -2.24 2.80 -1.03
CA VAL A 170 -3.12 1.93 -1.84
C VAL A 170 -3.01 2.25 -3.33
N SER A 171 -3.02 3.53 -3.69
CA SER A 171 -2.86 3.99 -5.06
C SER A 171 -1.51 3.60 -5.63
N PHE A 172 -0.44 3.79 -4.86
CA PHE A 172 0.93 3.46 -5.25
C PHE A 172 1.09 1.95 -5.51
N GLN A 173 0.55 1.12 -4.62
CA GLN A 173 0.54 -0.33 -4.80
C GLN A 173 -0.27 -0.71 -6.06
N SER A 174 -1.41 -0.07 -6.28
CA SER A 174 -2.26 -0.36 -7.45
C SER A 174 -1.57 -0.03 -8.77
N GLU A 175 -0.89 1.12 -8.82
CA GLU A 175 -0.08 1.52 -9.97
C GLU A 175 1.11 0.58 -10.19
N PHE A 176 1.83 0.25 -9.11
CA PHE A 176 2.91 -0.73 -9.16
C PHE A 176 2.44 -2.06 -9.74
N CYS A 177 1.33 -2.60 -9.25
CA CYS A 177 0.80 -3.89 -9.72
C CYS A 177 0.43 -3.87 -11.20
N GLN A 178 -0.11 -2.76 -11.71
CA GLN A 178 -0.44 -2.61 -13.14
C GLN A 178 0.82 -2.53 -13.99
N TRP A 179 1.74 -1.65 -13.63
CA TRP A 179 3.01 -1.45 -14.35
C TRP A 179 3.89 -2.71 -14.31
N ALA A 180 4.04 -3.34 -13.15
CA ALA A 180 4.95 -4.47 -12.95
C ALA A 180 4.53 -5.71 -13.74
N ARG A 181 3.23 -5.90 -14.00
CA ARG A 181 2.73 -6.99 -14.88
C ARG A 181 3.24 -6.84 -16.30
N GLU A 182 3.17 -5.64 -16.85
CA GLU A 182 3.65 -5.34 -18.19
C GLU A 182 5.18 -5.43 -18.25
N GLU A 183 5.85 -4.87 -17.25
CA GLU A 183 7.31 -4.84 -17.20
C GLU A 183 7.93 -6.23 -17.02
N LEU A 184 7.35 -7.10 -16.18
CA LEU A 184 7.81 -8.49 -16.05
C LEU A 184 7.64 -9.26 -17.36
N ARG A 185 6.50 -9.10 -18.03
CA ARG A 185 6.25 -9.74 -19.34
C ARG A 185 7.29 -9.31 -20.36
N ARG A 186 7.63 -8.01 -20.39
CA ARG A 186 8.65 -7.44 -21.27
C ARG A 186 10.04 -8.02 -20.97
N ARG A 187 10.51 -7.98 -19.71
CA ARG A 187 11.84 -8.49 -19.32
C ARG A 187 12.01 -9.98 -19.58
N LYS A 188 10.99 -10.78 -19.26
CA LYS A 188 11.00 -12.22 -19.54
C LYS A 188 11.11 -12.51 -21.04
N ALA A 189 10.43 -11.72 -21.88
CA ALA A 189 10.52 -11.84 -23.33
C ALA A 189 11.92 -11.48 -23.84
N ASP A 190 12.50 -10.39 -23.35
CA ASP A 190 13.83 -9.90 -23.75
C ASP A 190 14.94 -10.90 -23.40
N GLU A 191 14.88 -11.54 -22.22
CA GLU A 191 15.88 -12.52 -21.78
C GLU A 191 15.59 -13.96 -22.25
N GLN A 192 14.53 -14.16 -23.06
CA GLN A 192 14.05 -15.48 -23.50
C GLN A 192 13.78 -16.47 -22.35
N VAL A 193 13.57 -15.96 -21.14
CA VAL A 193 13.29 -16.77 -19.95
C VAL A 193 11.80 -17.09 -19.92
N ARG A 194 11.46 -18.38 -20.04
CA ARG A 194 10.09 -18.85 -19.93
C ARG A 194 9.93 -19.62 -18.63
N SER A 195 9.04 -19.17 -17.75
CA SER A 195 8.59 -19.99 -16.64
C SER A 195 7.52 -20.98 -17.09
N PHE A 196 7.27 -21.99 -16.28
CA PHE A 196 6.19 -22.95 -16.54
C PHE A 196 4.82 -22.25 -16.59
N ASP A 197 4.58 -21.30 -15.67
CA ASP A 197 3.33 -20.51 -15.63
C ASP A 197 3.16 -19.65 -16.89
N ASP A 198 4.26 -19.14 -17.46
CA ASP A 198 4.20 -18.38 -18.71
C ASP A 198 3.82 -19.27 -19.90
N LEU A 199 4.20 -20.56 -19.89
CA LEU A 199 3.82 -21.52 -20.93
C LEU A 199 2.33 -21.84 -20.85
N LEU A 200 1.81 -22.09 -19.64
CA LEU A 200 0.38 -22.34 -19.42
C LEU A 200 -0.45 -21.11 -19.78
N THR A 201 -0.08 -19.93 -19.29
CA THR A 201 -0.81 -18.68 -19.60
C THR A 201 -0.84 -18.39 -21.10
N ARG A 202 0.27 -18.61 -21.81
CA ARG A 202 0.31 -18.46 -23.28
C ARG A 202 -0.54 -19.49 -24.01
N LEU A 203 -0.55 -20.74 -23.53
CA LEU A 203 -1.41 -21.78 -24.10
C LEU A 203 -2.88 -21.39 -23.92
N ASP A 204 -3.30 -20.95 -22.73
CA ASP A 204 -4.66 -20.46 -22.47
C ASP A 204 -5.04 -19.32 -23.42
N GLU A 205 -4.19 -18.30 -23.53
CA GLU A 205 -4.41 -17.17 -24.44
C GLU A 205 -4.51 -17.59 -25.91
N ALA A 206 -3.67 -18.52 -26.36
CA ALA A 206 -3.69 -19.04 -27.72
C ALA A 206 -4.96 -19.85 -28.00
N LEU A 207 -5.35 -20.74 -27.06
CA LEU A 207 -6.55 -21.55 -27.21
C LEU A 207 -7.83 -20.70 -27.25
N ARG A 208 -7.91 -19.62 -26.47
CA ARG A 208 -9.06 -18.70 -26.50
C ARG A 208 -9.21 -17.96 -27.84
N ARG A 209 -8.15 -17.85 -28.64
CA ARG A 209 -8.12 -17.07 -29.89
C ARG A 209 -8.12 -17.93 -31.16
N ASP A 210 -7.65 -19.18 -31.06
CA ASP A 210 -7.42 -20.04 -32.22
C ASP A 210 -8.25 -21.34 -32.12
N ASP A 211 -9.34 -21.36 -32.88
CA ASP A 211 -10.25 -22.51 -33.00
C ASP A 211 -9.58 -23.73 -33.64
N GLN A 212 -8.63 -23.51 -34.56
CA GLN A 212 -7.91 -24.61 -35.20
C GLN A 212 -6.98 -25.30 -34.21
N LEU A 213 -6.29 -24.52 -33.37
CA LEU A 213 -5.46 -25.06 -32.30
C LEU A 213 -6.29 -25.89 -31.31
N ARG A 214 -7.46 -25.39 -30.88
CA ARG A 214 -8.37 -26.14 -29.98
C ARG A 214 -8.83 -27.45 -30.61
N ASN A 215 -9.28 -27.40 -31.87
CA ASN A 215 -9.77 -28.58 -32.57
C ASN A 215 -8.66 -29.62 -32.77
N GLY A 216 -7.47 -29.19 -33.19
CA GLY A 216 -6.31 -30.08 -33.36
C GLY A 216 -5.89 -30.75 -32.05
N LEU A 217 -5.96 -30.05 -30.91
CA LEU A 217 -5.69 -30.65 -29.61
C LEU A 217 -6.76 -31.67 -29.22
N ARG A 218 -8.04 -31.40 -29.45
CA ARG A 218 -9.14 -32.35 -29.17
C ARG A 218 -9.08 -33.60 -30.05
N GLU A 219 -8.68 -33.44 -31.32
CA GLU A 219 -8.48 -34.58 -32.22
C GLU A 219 -7.35 -35.48 -31.75
N ARG A 220 -6.24 -34.87 -31.29
CA ARG A 220 -5.06 -35.58 -30.79
C ARG A 220 -5.29 -36.21 -29.42
N PHE A 221 -5.93 -35.49 -28.51
CA PHE A 221 -6.20 -35.91 -27.13
C PHE A 221 -7.71 -36.05 -26.91
N ARG A 222 -8.27 -37.18 -27.36
CA ARG A 222 -9.71 -37.44 -27.27
C ARG A 222 -10.23 -37.62 -25.84
N VAL A 223 -9.35 -38.04 -24.93
CA VAL A 223 -9.62 -38.19 -23.49
C VAL A 223 -8.40 -37.69 -22.75
N ALA A 224 -8.61 -36.87 -21.72
CA ALA A 224 -7.58 -36.43 -20.78
C ALA A 224 -8.01 -36.83 -19.37
N LEU A 225 -7.12 -37.51 -18.63
CA LEU A 225 -7.32 -37.80 -17.21
C LEU A 225 -6.45 -36.83 -16.43
N ILE A 226 -7.08 -36.10 -15.50
CA ILE A 226 -6.39 -35.13 -14.64
C ILE A 226 -6.38 -35.72 -13.24
N ASP A 227 -5.19 -36.10 -12.80
CA ASP A 227 -4.94 -36.49 -11.42
C ASP A 227 -4.76 -35.24 -10.55
N GLU A 228 -5.05 -35.34 -9.26
CA GLU A 228 -4.97 -34.22 -8.29
C GLU A 228 -5.74 -32.95 -8.73
N PHE A 229 -6.95 -33.12 -9.28
CA PHE A 229 -7.74 -32.01 -9.82
C PHE A 229 -8.02 -30.89 -8.81
N GLN A 230 -8.06 -31.21 -7.51
CA GLN A 230 -8.23 -30.22 -6.45
C GLN A 230 -7.10 -29.19 -6.34
N ASP A 231 -5.91 -29.49 -6.88
CA ASP A 231 -4.74 -28.61 -6.87
C ASP A 231 -4.62 -27.75 -8.15
N THR A 232 -5.62 -27.81 -9.04
CA THR A 232 -5.59 -27.03 -10.29
C THR A 232 -5.86 -25.54 -10.06
N ASP A 233 -5.05 -24.70 -10.71
CA ASP A 233 -5.23 -23.26 -10.71
C ASP A 233 -6.25 -22.80 -11.79
N PRO A 234 -6.73 -21.53 -11.75
CA PRO A 234 -7.70 -21.02 -12.73
C PRO A 234 -7.23 -21.05 -14.20
N VAL A 235 -5.93 -20.94 -14.47
CA VAL A 235 -5.37 -21.01 -15.83
C VAL A 235 -5.43 -22.46 -16.33
N GLN A 236 -4.98 -23.41 -15.52
CA GLN A 236 -5.06 -24.83 -15.85
C GLN A 236 -6.50 -25.28 -16.10
N TYR A 237 -7.43 -24.87 -15.22
CA TYR A 237 -8.86 -25.15 -15.40
C TYR A 237 -9.38 -24.55 -16.72
N SER A 238 -9.02 -23.29 -17.02
CA SER A 238 -9.42 -22.63 -18.26
C SER A 238 -8.96 -23.38 -19.50
N ILE A 239 -7.72 -23.87 -19.53
CA ILE A 239 -7.15 -24.68 -20.62
C ILE A 239 -7.91 -25.99 -20.78
N LEU A 240 -8.17 -26.69 -19.66
CA LEU A 240 -8.88 -27.98 -19.67
C LEU A 240 -10.34 -27.86 -20.10
N ALA A 241 -10.95 -26.69 -19.90
CA ALA A 241 -12.30 -26.38 -20.32
C ALA A 241 -12.41 -25.95 -21.81
N GLN A 242 -11.29 -25.70 -22.50
CA GLN A 242 -11.27 -25.24 -23.89
C GLN A 242 -11.75 -26.28 -24.89
#